data_AF-A0AAJ7RKE9-F1
#
_entry.id   AF-A0AAJ7RKE9-F1
#
_cell.length_a   1.000
_cell.length_b   1.000
_cell.length_c   1.000
_cell.angle_alpha   90.00
_cell.angle_beta   90.00
_cell.angle_gamma   90.00
#
_symmetry.space_group_name_H-M   'P 1'
#
loop_
_entity.id
_entity.type
_entity.pdbx_description
1 polymer ?
#
loop_
_entity_poly.entity_id
_entity_poly.type
_entity_poly.pdbx_seq_one_letter_code
_entity_poly.pdbx_strand_id
1 'polypeptide(L)'
;MDMLNKRKAEEKTTHNRKQELMEKQFSNTRFELTSKIKFLNAKINTLEDYKVTKPSLHEKLRERNELMAEKDIEVARKLEDIEKKHNIDTEKLKNEMHTRLFELAGTFQIELSSNVAIPVHRLMRESILVKNELIQIANEYMLVKEKNRRKEHNFSLYEEEIKNGRADKFRYVIIAKIRRVLLNALREMHKEMSRRQDLYTLTSISYEDSLKLREDAKILADACATRLSKFEVLLHREQVKLGLAKYSRRKLKAVIRKLIDTLYDVKYVAACALKITGTGEDILEMGDTQLMSHLLDILSRPKLLMSATKVTSTKSVLRADHIYKIGDLEFEPKHINIDPQKLIKEKEPSELSTLKTLKNLGIDLFAESDDYVVADQMEYATKVTEDFEEEASNESTTSTQSFEEIPEMELKLMSENGSMSPEDETFEDVETGGE
;
A
#
# COMPACT_ATOMS: atom_id res chain seq x y z
N MET A 1 -7.30 -72.05 -59.32
CA MET A 1 -8.09 -70.84 -59.64
C MET A 1 -8.60 -70.13 -58.40
N ASP A 2 -9.01 -70.83 -57.35
CA ASP A 2 -9.67 -70.23 -56.16
C ASP A 2 -8.84 -69.23 -55.35
N MET A 3 -7.53 -69.42 -55.24
CA MET A 3 -6.68 -68.45 -54.51
C MET A 3 -6.56 -67.08 -55.21
N LEU A 4 -6.65 -67.04 -56.55
CA LEU A 4 -6.58 -65.80 -57.31
C LEU A 4 -7.88 -64.99 -57.18
N ASN A 5 -9.03 -65.69 -57.18
CA ASN A 5 -10.34 -65.07 -56.96
C ASN A 5 -10.49 -64.54 -55.53
N LYS A 6 -9.94 -65.26 -54.53
CA LYS A 6 -9.92 -64.81 -53.14
C LYS A 6 -9.08 -63.53 -52.95
N ARG A 7 -7.88 -63.46 -53.54
CA ARG A 7 -7.06 -62.22 -53.53
C ARG A 7 -7.76 -61.04 -54.20
N LYS A 8 -8.39 -61.25 -55.37
CA LYS A 8 -9.16 -60.20 -56.06
C LYS A 8 -10.35 -59.70 -55.24
N ALA A 9 -11.03 -60.60 -54.52
CA ALA A 9 -12.13 -60.24 -53.63
C ALA A 9 -11.63 -59.45 -52.40
N GLU A 10 -10.55 -59.91 -51.76
CA GLU A 10 -9.91 -59.20 -50.64
C GLU A 10 -9.43 -57.81 -51.06
N GLU A 11 -8.76 -57.69 -52.20
CA GLU A 11 -8.29 -56.41 -52.75
C GLU A 11 -9.46 -55.45 -53.02
N LYS A 12 -10.56 -55.94 -53.60
CA LYS A 12 -11.80 -55.15 -53.80
C LYS A 12 -12.40 -54.68 -52.47
N THR A 13 -12.44 -55.53 -51.45
CA THR A 13 -12.96 -55.12 -50.12
C THR A 13 -12.05 -54.10 -49.44
N THR A 14 -10.72 -54.22 -49.57
CA THR A 14 -9.79 -53.22 -49.03
C THR A 14 -9.88 -51.90 -49.76
N HIS A 15 -10.10 -51.92 -51.08
CA HIS A 15 -10.32 -50.71 -51.88
C HIS A 15 -11.61 -50.01 -51.47
N ASN A 16 -12.72 -50.73 -51.37
CA ASN A 16 -14.01 -50.18 -50.91
C ASN A 16 -13.89 -49.57 -49.50
N ARG A 17 -13.22 -50.25 -48.57
CA ARG A 17 -13.01 -49.73 -47.21
C ARG A 17 -12.15 -48.46 -47.19
N LYS A 18 -11.14 -48.38 -48.06
CA LYS A 18 -10.33 -47.15 -48.22
C LYS A 18 -11.17 -46.02 -48.79
N GLN A 19 -12.05 -46.31 -49.75
CA GLN A 19 -12.97 -45.34 -50.32
C GLN A 19 -13.96 -44.81 -49.27
N GLU A 20 -14.60 -45.69 -48.50
CA GLU A 20 -15.51 -45.31 -47.41
C GLU A 20 -14.80 -44.48 -46.32
N LEU A 21 -13.57 -44.86 -45.95
CA LEU A 21 -12.77 -44.08 -44.99
C LEU A 21 -12.47 -42.69 -45.53
N MET A 22 -12.12 -42.59 -46.81
CA MET A 22 -11.82 -41.33 -47.47
C MET A 22 -13.06 -40.45 -47.59
N GLU A 23 -14.22 -41.01 -47.97
CA GLU A 23 -15.50 -40.30 -48.00
C GLU A 23 -15.92 -39.80 -46.60
N LYS A 24 -15.69 -40.61 -45.55
CA LYS A 24 -15.93 -40.20 -44.16
C LYS A 24 -15.00 -39.06 -43.73
N GLN A 25 -13.71 -39.12 -44.08
CA GLN A 25 -12.75 -38.05 -43.80
C GLN A 25 -13.13 -36.76 -44.53
N PHE A 26 -13.54 -36.85 -45.80
CA PHE A 26 -14.03 -35.70 -46.56
C PHE A 26 -15.30 -35.10 -45.95
N SER A 27 -16.27 -35.95 -45.55
CA SER A 27 -17.51 -35.50 -44.91
C SER A 27 -17.23 -34.76 -43.59
N ASN A 28 -16.35 -35.32 -42.74
CA ASN A 28 -15.94 -34.70 -41.49
C ASN A 28 -15.23 -33.36 -41.72
N THR A 29 -14.27 -33.32 -42.63
CA THR A 29 -13.52 -32.09 -42.97
C THR A 29 -14.47 -31.02 -43.51
N ARG A 30 -15.42 -31.41 -44.38
CA ARG A 30 -16.44 -30.50 -44.91
C ARG A 30 -17.33 -29.95 -43.79
N PHE A 31 -17.74 -30.78 -42.84
CA PHE A 31 -18.53 -30.36 -41.69
C PHE A 31 -17.77 -29.38 -40.79
N GLU A 32 -16.50 -29.67 -40.49
CA GLU A 32 -15.63 -28.78 -39.72
C GLU A 32 -15.44 -27.42 -40.41
N LEU A 33 -15.14 -27.42 -41.71
CA LEU A 33 -14.98 -26.19 -42.49
C LEU A 33 -16.29 -25.38 -42.53
N THR A 34 -17.43 -26.03 -42.74
CA THR A 34 -18.74 -25.37 -42.73
C THR A 34 -19.04 -24.74 -41.36
N SER A 35 -18.69 -25.44 -40.28
CA SER A 35 -18.87 -24.94 -38.91
C SER A 35 -17.97 -23.73 -38.64
N LYS A 36 -16.70 -23.78 -39.08
CA LYS A 36 -15.76 -22.65 -39.01
C LYS A 36 -16.27 -21.44 -39.80
N ILE A 37 -16.80 -21.64 -41.02
CA ILE A 37 -17.36 -20.56 -41.83
C ILE A 37 -18.57 -19.92 -41.13
N LYS A 38 -19.50 -20.72 -40.60
CA LYS A 38 -20.67 -20.21 -39.86
C LYS A 38 -20.25 -19.40 -38.62
N PHE A 39 -19.26 -19.90 -37.87
CA PHE A 39 -18.72 -19.20 -36.71
C PHE A 39 -18.08 -17.86 -37.09
N LEU A 40 -17.27 -17.85 -38.16
CA LEU A 40 -16.64 -16.62 -38.66
C LEU A 40 -17.68 -15.60 -39.14
N ASN A 41 -18.74 -16.04 -39.83
CA ASN A 41 -19.83 -15.16 -40.25
C ASN A 41 -20.58 -14.57 -39.05
N ALA A 42 -20.88 -15.37 -38.02
CA ALA A 42 -21.49 -14.85 -36.80
C ALA A 42 -20.59 -13.79 -36.13
N LYS A 43 -19.27 -14.01 -36.10
CA LYS A 43 -18.30 -13.05 -35.58
C LYS A 43 -18.27 -11.77 -36.40
N ILE A 44 -18.32 -11.86 -37.74
CA ILE A 44 -18.39 -10.70 -38.63
C ILE A 44 -19.66 -9.89 -38.34
N ASN A 45 -20.82 -10.54 -38.27
CA ASN A 45 -22.08 -9.85 -37.98
C ASN A 45 -22.03 -9.10 -36.64
N THR A 46 -21.50 -9.73 -35.57
CA THR A 46 -21.37 -9.03 -34.27
C THR A 46 -20.43 -7.83 -34.34
N LEU A 47 -19.39 -7.87 -35.19
CA LEU A 47 -18.47 -6.74 -35.38
C LEU A 47 -19.12 -5.63 -36.20
N GLU A 48 -19.96 -5.97 -37.17
CA GLU A 48 -20.74 -5.00 -37.95
C GLU A 48 -21.79 -4.30 -37.08
N ASP A 49 -22.54 -5.06 -36.27
CA ASP A 49 -23.47 -4.52 -35.28
C ASP A 49 -22.77 -3.56 -34.30
N TYR A 50 -21.58 -3.94 -33.83
CA TYR A 50 -20.76 -3.07 -33.00
C TYR A 50 -20.31 -1.81 -33.75
N LYS A 51 -19.90 -1.92 -35.01
CA LYS A 51 -19.48 -0.78 -35.83
C LYS A 51 -20.62 0.22 -36.05
N VAL A 52 -21.86 -0.27 -36.21
CA VAL A 52 -23.07 0.55 -36.37
C VAL A 52 -23.48 1.21 -35.05
N THR A 53 -23.40 0.50 -33.92
CA THR A 53 -23.82 1.01 -32.61
C THR A 53 -22.79 1.95 -31.94
N LYS A 54 -21.49 1.73 -32.21
CA LYS A 54 -20.38 2.52 -31.68
C LYS A 54 -20.53 4.05 -31.82
N PRO A 55 -20.84 4.64 -32.99
CA PRO A 55 -20.96 6.09 -33.11
C PRO A 55 -22.10 6.66 -32.26
N SER A 56 -23.27 6.01 -32.22
CA SER A 56 -24.40 6.45 -31.38
C SER A 56 -24.04 6.42 -29.89
N LEU A 57 -23.29 5.41 -29.45
CA LEU A 57 -22.85 5.30 -28.06
C LEU A 57 -21.81 6.38 -27.71
N HIS A 58 -20.89 6.68 -28.62
CA HIS A 58 -19.94 7.78 -28.45
C HIS A 58 -20.61 9.15 -28.42
N GLU A 59 -21.63 9.37 -29.25
CA GLU A 59 -22.36 10.64 -29.26
C GLU A 59 -23.14 10.85 -27.97
N LYS A 60 -23.89 9.84 -27.50
CA LYS A 60 -24.57 9.90 -26.19
C LYS A 60 -23.61 10.13 -25.03
N LEU A 61 -22.40 9.58 -25.10
CA LEU A 61 -21.37 9.82 -24.10
C LEU A 61 -20.85 11.25 -24.16
N ARG A 62 -20.69 11.83 -25.36
CA ARG A 62 -20.29 13.22 -25.54
C ARG A 62 -21.35 14.17 -25.00
N GLU A 63 -22.61 14.01 -25.40
CA GLU A 63 -23.74 14.82 -24.91
C GLU A 63 -23.85 14.79 -23.38
N ARG A 64 -23.71 13.61 -22.78
CA ARG A 64 -23.73 13.47 -21.31
C ARG A 64 -22.55 14.20 -20.66
N ASN A 65 -21.36 14.17 -21.25
CA ASN A 65 -20.19 14.85 -20.71
C ASN A 65 -20.32 16.38 -20.82
N GLU A 66 -20.88 16.87 -21.93
CA GLU A 66 -21.17 18.30 -22.12
C GLU A 66 -22.20 18.78 -21.09
N LEU A 67 -23.29 18.05 -20.91
CA LEU A 67 -24.30 18.36 -19.89
C LEU A 67 -23.71 18.33 -18.47
N MET A 68 -22.82 17.38 -18.18
CA MET A 68 -22.14 17.31 -16.88
C MET A 68 -21.25 18.53 -16.67
N ALA A 69 -20.47 18.93 -17.68
CA ALA A 69 -19.62 20.11 -17.60
C ALA A 69 -20.44 21.40 -17.41
N GLU A 70 -21.57 21.54 -18.10
CA GLU A 70 -22.48 22.67 -17.89
C GLU A 70 -23.05 22.71 -16.47
N LYS A 71 -23.44 21.55 -15.93
CA LYS A 71 -23.93 21.43 -14.55
C LYS A 71 -22.85 21.73 -13.51
N ASP A 72 -21.62 21.30 -13.75
CA ASP A 72 -20.49 21.61 -12.88
C ASP A 72 -20.22 23.13 -12.85
N ILE A 73 -20.27 23.80 -14.01
CA ILE A 73 -20.16 25.26 -14.09
C ILE A 73 -21.32 25.95 -13.36
N GLU A 74 -22.55 25.47 -13.54
CA GLU A 74 -23.74 26.02 -12.88
C GLU A 74 -23.64 25.89 -11.35
N VAL A 75 -23.20 24.74 -10.85
CA VAL A 75 -23.00 24.48 -9.41
C VAL A 75 -21.87 25.34 -8.86
N ALA A 76 -20.75 25.47 -9.58
CA ALA A 76 -19.64 26.32 -9.17
C ALA A 76 -20.06 27.78 -9.00
N ARG A 77 -20.85 28.31 -9.94
CA ARG A 77 -21.41 29.69 -9.84
C ARG A 77 -22.33 29.84 -8.64
N LYS A 78 -23.24 28.88 -8.41
CA LYS A 78 -24.14 28.90 -7.25
C LYS A 78 -23.38 28.86 -5.93
N LEU A 79 -22.31 28.07 -5.84
CA LEU A 79 -21.45 28.02 -4.66
C LEU A 79 -20.73 29.34 -4.42
N GLU A 80 -20.20 29.97 -5.48
CA GLU A 80 -19.56 31.28 -5.38
C GLU A 80 -20.55 32.36 -4.90
N ASP A 81 -21.79 32.34 -5.38
CA ASP A 81 -22.83 33.28 -4.95
C ASP A 81 -23.23 33.05 -3.48
N ILE A 82 -23.33 31.80 -3.04
CA ILE A 82 -23.58 31.44 -1.64
C ILE A 82 -22.43 31.91 -0.75
N GLU A 83 -21.18 31.69 -1.16
CA GLU A 83 -20.00 32.11 -0.41
C GLU A 83 -19.91 33.64 -0.28
N LYS A 84 -20.16 34.37 -1.37
CA LYS A 84 -20.23 35.83 -1.35
C LYS A 84 -21.33 36.33 -0.40
N LYS A 85 -22.53 35.75 -0.49
CA LYS A 85 -23.64 36.11 0.41
C LYS A 85 -23.27 35.82 1.86
N HIS A 86 -22.71 34.65 2.15
CA HIS A 86 -22.29 34.27 3.49
C HIS A 86 -21.23 35.24 4.06
N ASN A 87 -20.25 35.64 3.25
CA ASN A 87 -19.23 36.61 3.67
C ASN A 87 -19.84 37.97 3.98
N ILE A 88 -20.75 38.46 3.13
CA ILE A 88 -21.45 39.73 3.36
C ILE A 88 -22.30 39.67 4.63
N ASP A 89 -23.06 38.58 4.84
CA ASP A 89 -23.92 38.42 6.00
C ASP A 89 -23.10 38.31 7.29
N THR A 90 -21.95 37.62 7.24
CA THR A 90 -20.99 37.51 8.35
C THR A 90 -20.38 38.87 8.70
N GLU A 91 -19.99 39.65 7.69
CA GLU A 91 -19.44 40.99 7.90
C GLU A 91 -20.49 41.96 8.47
N LYS A 92 -21.74 41.90 7.97
CA LYS A 92 -22.86 42.67 8.53
C LYS A 92 -23.12 42.32 9.98
N LEU A 93 -23.18 41.03 10.32
CA LEU A 93 -23.37 40.57 11.69
C LEU A 93 -22.23 41.04 12.61
N LYS A 94 -20.99 40.98 12.13
CA LYS A 94 -19.82 41.49 12.87
C LYS A 94 -19.94 42.99 13.12
N ASN A 95 -20.35 43.76 12.12
CA ASN A 95 -20.54 45.21 12.26
C ASN A 95 -21.68 45.55 13.22
N GLU A 96 -22.81 44.83 13.16
CA GLU A 96 -23.92 44.99 14.11
C GLU A 96 -23.50 44.66 15.55
N MET A 97 -22.78 43.55 15.73
CA MET A 97 -22.20 43.17 17.03
C MET A 97 -21.24 44.24 17.56
N HIS A 98 -20.36 44.79 16.70
CA HIS A 98 -19.46 45.86 17.10
C HIS A 98 -20.20 47.13 17.52
N THR A 99 -21.22 47.55 16.77
CA THR A 99 -22.04 48.71 17.13
C THR A 99 -22.74 48.50 18.48
N ARG A 100 -23.39 47.35 18.68
CA ARG A 100 -24.04 47.02 19.96
C ARG A 100 -23.07 46.95 21.13
N LEU A 101 -21.90 46.34 20.94
CA LEU A 101 -20.85 46.29 21.96
C LEU A 101 -20.31 47.68 22.28
N PHE A 102 -20.16 48.54 21.27
CA PHE A 102 -19.70 49.91 21.45
C PHE A 102 -20.73 50.76 22.21
N GLU A 103 -22.01 50.65 21.86
CA GLU A 103 -23.11 51.31 22.59
C GLU A 103 -23.17 50.83 24.04
N LEU A 104 -23.10 49.52 24.27
CA LEU A 104 -23.11 48.93 25.62
C LEU A 104 -21.88 49.35 26.43
N ALA A 105 -20.69 49.39 25.82
CA ALA A 105 -19.48 49.88 26.48
C ALA A 105 -19.61 51.36 26.84
N GLY A 106 -20.23 52.17 25.97
CA GLY A 106 -20.51 53.58 26.23
C GLY A 106 -21.46 53.79 27.40
N THR A 107 -22.61 53.08 27.43
CA THR A 107 -23.56 53.17 28.55
C THR A 107 -22.95 52.68 29.86
N PHE A 108 -22.22 51.56 29.82
CA PHE A 108 -21.50 51.02 30.96
C PHE A 108 -20.44 52.00 31.49
N GLN A 109 -19.67 52.65 30.61
CA GLN A 109 -18.66 53.63 31.03
C GLN A 109 -19.29 54.84 31.72
N ILE A 110 -20.43 55.34 31.22
CA ILE A 110 -21.17 56.44 31.84
C ILE A 110 -21.64 56.02 33.24
N GLU A 111 -22.27 54.86 33.38
CA GLU A 111 -22.76 54.34 34.65
C GLU A 111 -21.63 54.07 35.66
N LEU A 112 -20.53 53.46 35.20
CA LEU A 112 -19.35 53.20 36.01
C LEU A 112 -18.72 54.50 36.53
N SER A 113 -18.62 55.53 35.67
CA SER A 113 -18.06 56.83 36.06
C SER A 113 -18.92 57.58 37.09
N SER A 114 -20.23 57.34 37.10
CA SER A 114 -21.16 57.90 38.08
C SER A 114 -21.08 57.20 39.44
N ASN A 115 -20.84 55.88 39.46
CA ASN A 115 -21.04 55.06 40.66
C ASN A 115 -19.74 54.58 41.32
N VAL A 116 -18.60 54.65 40.64
CA VAL A 116 -17.33 54.08 41.13
C VAL A 116 -16.29 55.17 41.35
N ALA A 117 -15.58 55.09 42.47
CA ALA A 117 -14.51 56.02 42.80
C ALA A 117 -13.33 55.91 41.81
N ILE A 118 -12.71 57.05 41.50
CA ILE A 118 -11.60 57.17 40.54
C ILE A 118 -10.44 56.17 40.80
N PRO A 119 -10.00 55.89 42.05
CA PRO A 119 -8.94 54.92 42.29
C PRO A 119 -9.28 53.50 41.82
N VAL A 120 -10.55 53.08 41.97
CA VAL A 120 -11.02 51.77 41.51
C VAL A 120 -11.04 51.71 39.98
N HIS A 121 -11.44 52.81 39.32
CA HIS A 121 -11.38 52.92 37.86
C HIS A 121 -9.93 52.82 37.33
N ARG A 122 -8.95 53.36 38.07
CA ARG A 122 -7.53 53.20 37.73
C ARG A 122 -7.10 51.73 37.86
N LEU A 123 -7.44 51.08 38.96
CA LEU A 123 -7.10 49.67 39.19
C LEU A 123 -7.72 48.75 38.12
N MET A 124 -8.97 48.98 37.71
CA MET A 124 -9.60 48.23 36.62
C MET A 124 -8.86 48.40 35.29
N ARG A 125 -8.42 49.63 34.95
CA ARG A 125 -7.64 49.88 33.73
C ARG A 125 -6.29 49.17 33.75
N GLU A 126 -5.60 49.22 34.88
CA GLU A 126 -4.31 48.53 35.07
C GLU A 126 -4.51 47.00 34.98
N SER A 127 -5.56 46.45 35.58
CA SER A 127 -5.89 45.02 35.49
C SER A 127 -6.21 44.58 34.04
N ILE A 128 -6.96 45.39 33.28
CA ILE A 128 -7.24 45.12 31.87
C ILE A 128 -5.95 45.17 31.05
N LEU A 129 -5.07 46.14 31.29
CA LEU A 129 -3.80 46.27 30.59
C LEU A 129 -2.90 45.04 30.84
N VAL A 130 -2.75 44.62 32.09
CA VAL A 130 -1.99 43.41 32.45
C VAL A 130 -2.59 42.17 31.80
N LYS A 131 -3.92 42.03 31.78
CA LYS A 131 -4.59 40.91 31.10
C LYS A 131 -4.31 40.91 29.58
N ASN A 132 -4.33 42.07 28.95
CA ASN A 132 -4.04 42.20 27.52
C ASN A 132 -2.58 41.86 27.20
N GLU A 133 -1.63 42.33 28.01
CA GLU A 133 -0.21 41.97 27.89
C GLU A 133 -0.02 40.45 28.06
N LEU A 134 -0.70 39.84 29.03
CA LEU A 134 -0.62 38.40 29.26
C LEU A 134 -1.20 37.58 28.08
N ILE A 135 -2.29 38.04 27.47
CA ILE A 135 -2.84 37.46 26.24
C ILE A 135 -1.85 37.60 25.08
N GLN A 136 -1.19 38.76 24.94
CA GLN A 136 -0.19 38.98 23.90
C GLN A 136 1.01 38.02 24.06
N ILE A 137 1.55 37.91 25.28
CA ILE A 137 2.65 36.99 25.60
C ILE A 137 2.22 35.53 25.30
N ALA A 138 1.00 35.14 25.68
CA ALA A 138 0.48 33.81 25.39
C ALA A 138 0.38 33.53 23.87
N ASN A 139 -0.07 34.51 23.09
CA ASN A 139 -0.16 34.39 21.63
C ASN A 139 1.23 34.30 20.98
N GLU A 140 2.19 35.12 21.41
CA GLU A 140 3.57 35.07 20.95
C GLU A 140 4.22 33.72 21.27
N TYR A 141 4.02 33.21 22.48
CA TYR A 141 4.46 31.88 22.88
C TYR A 141 3.86 30.77 22.00
N MET A 142 2.55 30.83 21.72
CA MET A 142 1.88 29.87 20.84
C MET A 142 2.43 29.91 19.41
N LEU A 143 2.71 31.10 18.87
CA LEU A 143 3.33 31.27 17.55
C LEU A 143 4.76 30.69 17.51
N VAL A 144 5.57 30.93 18.54
CA VAL A 144 6.93 30.35 18.65
C VAL A 144 6.85 28.83 18.76
N LYS A 145 5.95 28.30 19.59
CA LYS A 145 5.72 26.86 19.73
C LYS A 145 5.30 26.23 18.41
N GLU A 146 4.42 26.86 17.65
CA GLU A 146 4.01 26.36 16.35
C GLU A 146 5.13 26.41 15.31
N LYS A 147 5.91 27.50 15.28
CA LYS A 147 7.12 27.59 14.44
C LYS A 147 8.12 26.48 14.77
N ASN A 148 8.35 26.20 16.05
CA ASN A 148 9.22 25.11 16.48
C ASN A 148 8.69 23.75 16.04
N ARG A 149 7.39 23.49 16.19
CA ARG A 149 6.75 22.25 15.71
C ARG A 149 6.90 22.08 14.19
N ARG A 150 6.79 23.17 13.42
CA ARG A 150 7.03 23.15 11.96
C ARG A 150 8.49 22.87 11.63
N LYS A 151 9.44 23.47 12.37
CA LYS A 151 10.87 23.20 12.22
C LYS A 151 11.21 21.73 12.51
N GLU A 152 10.69 21.17 13.60
CA GLU A 152 10.86 19.75 13.95
C GLU A 152 10.29 18.82 12.87
N HIS A 153 9.10 19.15 12.35
CA HIS A 153 8.50 18.38 11.26
C HIS A 153 9.35 18.43 9.99
N ASN A 154 9.81 19.62 9.58
CA ASN A 154 10.68 19.78 8.42
C ASN A 154 12.01 19.04 8.61
N PHE A 155 12.60 19.10 9.80
CA PHE A 155 13.82 18.37 10.12
C PHE A 155 13.63 16.85 9.96
N SER A 156 12.51 16.32 10.44
CA SER A 156 12.14 14.90 10.25
C SER A 156 12.00 14.54 8.76
N LEU A 157 11.43 15.42 7.94
CA LEU A 157 11.29 15.21 6.49
C LEU A 157 12.66 15.20 5.80
N TYR A 158 13.55 16.14 6.13
CA TYR A 158 14.91 16.16 5.60
C TYR A 158 15.72 14.93 6.01
N GLU A 159 15.56 14.46 7.25
CA GLU A 159 16.23 13.23 7.70
C GLU A 159 15.78 12.00 6.90
N GLU A 160 14.49 11.92 6.58
CA GLU A 160 13.93 10.86 5.72
C GLU A 160 14.45 10.97 4.28
N GLU A 161 14.50 12.19 3.73
CA GLU A 161 15.02 12.45 2.38
C GLU A 161 16.50 12.08 2.27
N ILE A 162 17.33 12.40 3.26
CA ILE A 162 18.75 12.01 3.32
C ILE A 162 18.88 10.49 3.38
N LYS A 163 18.06 9.80 4.20
CA LYS A 163 18.06 8.33 4.29
C LYS A 163 17.68 7.69 2.95
N ASN A 164 16.65 8.21 2.29
CA ASN A 164 16.21 7.75 0.97
C ASN A 164 17.27 7.99 -0.11
N GLY A 165 17.88 9.19 -0.14
CA GLY A 165 18.97 9.52 -1.05
C GLY A 165 20.19 8.62 -0.87
N ARG A 166 20.54 8.24 0.37
CA ARG A 166 21.60 7.25 0.65
C ARG A 166 21.24 5.87 0.12
N ALA A 167 20.00 5.42 0.33
CA ALA A 167 19.51 4.13 -0.17
C ALA A 167 19.51 4.08 -1.70
N ASP A 168 19.12 5.16 -2.37
CA ASP A 168 19.11 5.24 -3.83
C ASP A 168 20.52 5.28 -4.41
N LYS A 169 21.45 6.05 -3.83
CA LYS A 169 22.88 5.98 -4.21
C LYS A 169 23.42 4.56 -4.12
N PHE A 170 23.11 3.85 -3.03
CA PHE A 170 23.51 2.45 -2.87
C PHE A 170 22.92 1.54 -3.96
N ARG A 171 21.63 1.73 -4.31
CA ARG A 171 21.00 1.02 -5.43
C ARG A 171 21.67 1.32 -6.76
N TYR A 172 22.01 2.58 -7.05
CA TYR A 172 22.73 2.96 -8.26
C TYR A 172 24.10 2.27 -8.37
N VAL A 173 24.86 2.21 -7.27
CA VAL A 173 26.14 1.48 -7.23
C VAL A 173 25.92 0.00 -7.54
N ILE A 174 24.91 -0.64 -6.96
CA ILE A 174 24.58 -2.05 -7.25
C ILE A 174 24.20 -2.22 -8.72
N ILE A 175 23.33 -1.38 -9.27
CA ILE A 175 22.91 -1.44 -10.67
C ILE A 175 24.11 -1.28 -11.60
N ALA A 176 25.02 -0.33 -11.32
CA ALA A 176 26.23 -0.13 -12.10
C ALA A 176 27.15 -1.37 -12.06
N LYS A 177 27.30 -2.01 -10.89
CA LYS A 177 28.04 -3.27 -10.74
C LYS A 177 27.41 -4.40 -11.56
N ILE A 178 26.10 -4.61 -11.45
CA ILE A 178 25.36 -5.63 -12.22
C ILE A 178 25.50 -5.38 -13.72
N ARG A 179 25.32 -4.12 -14.16
CA ARG A 179 25.46 -3.73 -15.56
C ARG A 179 26.85 -4.03 -16.11
N ARG A 180 27.90 -3.78 -15.32
CA ARG A 180 29.29 -4.10 -15.70
C ARG A 180 29.49 -5.61 -15.87
N VAL A 181 29.00 -6.42 -14.93
CA VAL A 181 29.07 -7.88 -15.01
C VAL A 181 28.33 -8.39 -16.25
N LEU A 182 27.13 -7.88 -16.51
CA LEU A 182 26.33 -8.26 -17.67
C LEU A 182 27.01 -7.88 -18.99
N LEU A 183 27.57 -6.67 -19.08
CA LEU A 183 28.33 -6.22 -20.25
C LEU A 183 29.55 -7.10 -20.51
N ASN A 184 30.28 -7.49 -19.47
CA ASN A 184 31.43 -8.40 -19.61
C ASN A 184 30.99 -9.78 -20.10
N ALA A 185 29.91 -10.35 -19.52
CA ALA A 185 29.36 -11.62 -19.97
C ALA A 185 28.90 -11.59 -21.44
N LEU A 186 28.22 -10.50 -21.85
CA LEU A 186 27.80 -10.29 -23.23
C LEU A 186 29.00 -10.14 -24.18
N ARG A 187 30.05 -9.44 -23.77
CA ARG A 187 31.29 -9.34 -24.56
C ARG A 187 31.96 -10.69 -24.75
N GLU A 188 32.03 -11.51 -23.71
CA GLU A 188 32.59 -12.86 -23.82
C GLU A 188 31.74 -13.76 -24.71
N MET A 189 30.40 -13.71 -24.59
CA MET A 189 29.51 -14.44 -25.51
C MET A 189 29.67 -13.96 -26.96
N HIS A 190 29.83 -12.66 -27.19
CA HIS A 190 30.07 -12.12 -28.53
C HIS A 190 31.41 -12.59 -29.09
N LYS A 191 32.49 -12.53 -28.31
CA LYS A 191 33.82 -13.06 -28.73
C LYS A 191 33.74 -14.53 -29.11
N GLU A 192 33.05 -15.33 -28.30
CA GLU A 192 32.85 -16.75 -28.55
C GLU A 192 32.02 -16.99 -29.82
N MET A 193 30.94 -16.23 -30.01
CA MET A 193 30.11 -16.32 -31.20
C MET A 193 30.86 -15.89 -32.47
N SER A 194 31.67 -14.82 -32.41
CA SER A 194 32.53 -14.38 -33.52
C SER A 194 33.55 -15.47 -33.88
N ARG A 195 34.22 -16.09 -32.90
CA ARG A 195 35.11 -17.23 -33.15
C ARG A 195 34.39 -18.39 -33.84
N ARG A 196 33.18 -18.72 -33.41
CA ARG A 196 32.35 -19.75 -34.05
C ARG A 196 31.97 -19.37 -35.47
N GLN A 197 31.61 -18.11 -35.71
CA GLN A 197 31.27 -17.62 -37.05
C GLN A 197 32.47 -17.70 -38.00
N ASP A 198 33.69 -17.41 -37.52
CA ASP A 198 34.94 -17.57 -38.27
C ASP A 198 35.24 -19.06 -38.58
N LEU A 199 34.87 -19.97 -37.67
CA LEU A 199 34.91 -21.41 -37.92
C LEU A 199 33.87 -21.86 -38.98
N TYR A 200 32.67 -21.28 -38.98
CA TYR A 200 31.63 -21.60 -39.97
C TYR A 200 31.94 -21.05 -41.37
N THR A 201 32.66 -19.93 -41.49
CA THR A 201 33.08 -19.40 -42.80
C THR A 201 34.26 -20.16 -43.42
N LEU A 202 35.05 -20.89 -42.62
CA LEU A 202 36.22 -21.64 -43.09
C LEU A 202 35.98 -23.14 -43.35
N THR A 203 34.88 -23.71 -42.86
CA THR A 203 34.72 -25.17 -42.81
C THR A 203 33.54 -25.62 -43.66
N SER A 204 33.81 -26.25 -44.81
CA SER A 204 32.85 -27.17 -45.42
C SER A 204 32.74 -28.39 -44.49
N ILE A 205 31.74 -28.39 -43.62
CA ILE A 205 31.62 -29.32 -42.50
C ILE A 205 31.55 -30.77 -42.99
N SER A 206 32.50 -31.59 -42.53
CA SER A 206 32.50 -33.05 -42.65
C SER A 206 31.44 -33.66 -41.73
N TYR A 207 30.87 -34.80 -42.13
CA TYR A 207 29.77 -35.50 -41.43
C TYR A 207 30.09 -35.81 -39.95
N GLU A 208 31.35 -36.05 -39.59
CA GLU A 208 31.78 -36.32 -38.21
C GLU A 208 31.63 -35.12 -37.27
N ASP A 209 31.80 -33.89 -37.75
CA ASP A 209 31.64 -32.68 -36.92
C ASP A 209 30.16 -32.40 -36.64
N SER A 210 29.27 -32.78 -37.56
CA SER A 210 27.81 -32.68 -37.35
C SER A 210 27.29 -33.63 -36.27
N LEU A 211 27.97 -34.77 -36.07
CA LEU A 211 27.67 -35.74 -35.01
C LEU A 211 28.10 -35.22 -33.63
N LYS A 212 29.31 -34.66 -33.52
CA LYS A 212 29.80 -34.02 -32.28
C LYS A 212 28.92 -32.85 -31.86
N LEU A 213 28.50 -32.00 -32.80
CA LEU A 213 27.61 -30.88 -32.51
C LEU A 213 26.25 -31.34 -31.94
N ARG A 214 25.75 -32.49 -32.40
CA ARG A 214 24.50 -33.09 -31.91
C ARG A 214 24.65 -33.67 -30.50
N GLU A 215 25.80 -34.27 -30.19
CA GLU A 215 26.10 -34.76 -28.85
C GLU A 215 26.27 -33.61 -27.86
N ASP A 216 26.99 -32.55 -28.23
CA ASP A 216 27.15 -31.34 -27.41
C ASP A 216 25.81 -30.65 -27.16
N ALA A 217 24.94 -30.57 -28.18
CA ALA A 217 23.59 -30.02 -28.02
C ALA A 217 22.73 -30.86 -27.06
N LYS A 218 22.92 -32.18 -27.03
CA LYS A 218 22.20 -33.08 -26.13
C LYS A 218 22.68 -32.92 -24.68
N ILE A 219 24.00 -32.86 -24.47
CA ILE A 219 24.59 -32.59 -23.14
C ILE A 219 24.12 -31.25 -22.59
N LEU A 220 24.05 -30.22 -23.45
CA LEU A 220 23.59 -28.89 -23.04
C LEU A 220 22.09 -28.86 -22.76
N ALA A 221 21.28 -29.62 -23.49
CA ALA A 221 19.86 -29.81 -23.20
C ALA A 221 19.64 -30.49 -21.84
N ASP A 222 20.42 -31.53 -21.53
CA ASP A 222 20.35 -32.24 -20.25
C ASP A 222 20.81 -31.34 -19.08
N ALA A 223 21.86 -30.54 -19.28
CA ALA A 223 22.30 -29.53 -18.32
C ALA A 223 21.26 -28.41 -18.08
N CYS A 224 20.53 -28.02 -19.12
CA CYS A 224 19.41 -27.08 -19.00
C CYS A 224 18.22 -27.71 -18.25
N ALA A 225 17.89 -28.98 -18.53
CA ALA A 225 16.81 -29.69 -17.85
C ALA A 225 17.08 -29.83 -16.33
N THR A 226 18.31 -30.16 -15.94
CA THR A 226 18.70 -30.24 -14.53
C THR A 226 18.65 -28.87 -13.83
N ARG A 227 19.07 -27.78 -14.49
CA ARG A 227 18.90 -26.41 -13.96
C ARG A 227 17.43 -26.04 -13.79
N LEU A 228 16.58 -26.40 -14.76
CA LEU A 228 15.15 -26.11 -14.73
C LEU A 228 14.48 -26.82 -13.56
N SER A 229 14.78 -28.11 -13.34
CA SER A 229 14.33 -28.86 -12.17
C SER A 229 14.76 -28.21 -10.84
N LYS A 230 16.01 -27.73 -10.75
CA LYS A 230 16.48 -27.01 -9.55
C LYS A 230 15.70 -25.71 -9.31
N PHE A 231 15.36 -24.97 -10.37
CA PHE A 231 14.54 -23.77 -10.25
C PHE A 231 13.10 -24.08 -9.82
N GLU A 232 12.50 -25.17 -10.29
CA GLU A 232 11.18 -25.61 -9.86
C GLU A 232 11.15 -25.91 -8.36
N VAL A 233 12.16 -26.60 -7.84
CA VAL A 233 12.29 -26.88 -6.40
C VAL A 233 12.43 -25.59 -5.58
N LEU A 234 13.26 -24.64 -6.03
CA LEU A 234 13.42 -23.35 -5.36
C LEU A 234 12.12 -22.53 -5.40
N LEU A 235 11.42 -22.51 -6.54
CA LEU A 235 10.15 -21.84 -6.69
C LEU A 235 9.11 -22.41 -5.72
N HIS A 236 9.03 -23.74 -5.62
CA HIS A 236 8.14 -24.40 -4.67
C HIS A 236 8.47 -24.03 -3.22
N ARG A 237 9.76 -24.02 -2.83
CA ARG A 237 10.19 -23.58 -1.50
C ARG A 237 9.73 -22.15 -1.18
N GLU A 238 9.87 -21.24 -2.13
CA GLU A 238 9.44 -19.85 -1.95
C GLU A 238 7.91 -19.69 -1.91
N GLN A 239 7.17 -20.48 -2.70
CA GLN A 239 5.72 -20.53 -2.62
C GLN A 239 5.24 -21.01 -1.24
N VAL A 240 5.91 -22.00 -0.65
CA VAL A 240 5.64 -22.48 0.72
C VAL A 240 5.91 -21.38 1.75
N LYS A 241 7.08 -20.71 1.68
CA LYS A 241 7.40 -19.56 2.56
C LYS A 241 6.35 -18.46 2.45
N LEU A 242 5.94 -18.11 1.24
CA LEU A 242 4.89 -17.12 0.98
C LEU A 242 3.53 -17.57 1.56
N GLY A 243 3.21 -18.86 1.47
CA GLY A 243 2.04 -19.47 2.09
C GLY A 243 2.03 -19.30 3.60
N LEU A 244 3.16 -19.61 4.26
CA LEU A 244 3.35 -19.43 5.70
C LEU A 244 3.22 -17.96 6.11
N ALA A 245 3.85 -17.04 5.39
CA ALA A 245 3.74 -15.60 5.64
C ALA A 245 2.28 -15.10 5.49
N LYS A 246 1.56 -15.55 4.45
CA LYS A 246 0.14 -15.24 4.26
C LYS A 246 -0.71 -15.76 5.41
N TYR A 247 -0.42 -16.97 5.92
CA TYR A 247 -1.09 -17.53 7.09
C TYR A 247 -0.85 -16.69 8.35
N SER A 248 0.41 -16.37 8.66
CA SER A 248 0.78 -15.52 9.80
C SER A 248 0.11 -14.15 9.72
N ARG A 249 0.07 -13.53 8.54
CA ARG A 249 -0.64 -12.26 8.32
C ARG A 249 -2.15 -12.37 8.62
N ARG A 250 -2.81 -13.45 8.17
CA ARG A 250 -4.24 -13.67 8.47
C ARG A 250 -4.47 -13.87 9.96
N LYS A 251 -3.60 -14.63 10.63
CA LYS A 251 -3.64 -14.83 12.08
C LYS A 251 -3.51 -13.51 12.83
N LEU A 252 -2.52 -12.68 12.49
CA LEU A 252 -2.33 -11.36 13.09
C LEU A 252 -3.51 -10.43 12.83
N LYS A 253 -4.05 -10.40 11.61
CA LYS A 253 -5.25 -9.60 11.27
C LYS A 253 -6.49 -10.04 12.05
N ALA A 254 -6.60 -11.33 12.39
CA ALA A 254 -7.68 -11.82 13.25
C ALA A 254 -7.48 -11.37 14.71
N VAL A 255 -6.24 -11.41 15.22
CA VAL A 255 -5.91 -10.91 16.56
C VAL A 255 -6.15 -9.40 16.68
N ILE A 256 -5.70 -8.60 15.71
CA ILE A 256 -5.90 -7.15 15.72
C ILE A 256 -7.39 -6.80 15.72
N ARG A 257 -8.20 -7.46 14.88
CA ARG A 257 -9.66 -7.23 14.87
C ARG A 257 -10.28 -7.51 16.24
N LYS A 258 -9.93 -8.64 16.86
CA LYS A 258 -10.39 -8.96 18.21
C LYS A 258 -9.97 -7.90 19.24
N LEU A 259 -8.75 -7.39 19.16
CA LEU A 259 -8.29 -6.32 20.06
C LEU A 259 -9.07 -5.02 19.86
N ILE A 260 -9.36 -4.65 18.61
CA ILE A 260 -10.20 -3.49 18.28
C ILE A 260 -11.60 -3.68 18.87
N ASP A 261 -12.21 -4.84 18.69
CA ASP A 261 -13.53 -5.15 19.25
C ASP A 261 -13.52 -5.01 20.78
N THR A 262 -12.50 -5.55 21.47
CA THR A 262 -12.38 -5.39 22.93
C THR A 262 -12.13 -3.95 23.37
N LEU A 263 -11.38 -3.16 22.59
CA LEU A 263 -11.16 -1.73 22.89
C LEU A 263 -12.45 -0.92 22.70
N TYR A 264 -13.27 -1.29 21.72
CA TYR A 264 -14.58 -0.70 21.52
C TYR A 264 -15.50 -1.01 22.70
N ASP A 265 -15.53 -2.27 23.16
CA ASP A 265 -16.29 -2.68 24.35
C ASP A 265 -15.84 -1.90 25.60
N VAL A 266 -14.53 -1.78 25.83
CA VAL A 266 -13.99 -1.01 26.97
C VAL A 266 -14.34 0.47 26.86
N LYS A 267 -14.21 1.08 25.67
CA LYS A 267 -14.62 2.46 25.43
C LYS A 267 -16.10 2.65 25.72
N TYR A 268 -16.94 1.72 25.27
CA TYR A 268 -18.38 1.75 25.49
C TYR A 268 -18.71 1.70 26.99
N VAL A 269 -18.14 0.75 27.73
CA VAL A 269 -18.38 0.64 29.18
C VAL A 269 -17.84 1.86 29.93
N ALA A 270 -16.68 2.39 29.55
CA ALA A 270 -16.15 3.62 30.15
C ALA A 270 -17.06 4.83 29.87
N ALA A 271 -17.62 4.95 28.67
CA ALA A 271 -18.58 6.01 28.34
C ALA A 271 -19.89 5.88 29.14
N CYS A 272 -20.38 4.65 29.33
CA CYS A 272 -21.55 4.36 30.18
C CYS A 272 -21.26 4.71 31.64
N ALA A 273 -20.10 4.29 32.18
CA ALA A 273 -19.69 4.55 33.56
C ALA A 273 -19.48 6.04 33.85
N LEU A 274 -18.94 6.79 32.88
CA LEU A 274 -18.71 8.23 33.00
C LEU A 274 -19.99 9.06 32.81
N LYS A 275 -21.16 8.43 32.71
CA LYS A 275 -22.46 9.11 32.49
C LYS A 275 -22.40 10.11 31.34
N ILE A 276 -21.70 9.76 30.26
CA ILE A 276 -21.80 10.54 29.02
C ILE A 276 -23.21 10.29 28.49
N THR A 277 -24.05 11.31 28.67
CA THR A 277 -25.50 11.35 28.42
C THR A 277 -25.91 10.58 27.17
N GLY A 278 -26.49 9.37 27.33
CA GLY A 278 -27.17 8.67 26.24
C GLY A 278 -26.94 7.16 26.07
N THR A 279 -26.62 6.38 27.11
CA THR A 279 -26.47 4.91 26.96
C THR A 279 -27.13 4.11 28.10
N GLY A 280 -28.18 3.34 27.74
CA GLY A 280 -28.74 2.14 28.39
C GLY A 280 -29.09 2.17 29.89
N GLU A 281 -30.39 2.10 30.22
CA GLU A 281 -30.91 1.99 31.61
C GLU A 281 -30.30 0.80 32.39
N ASP A 282 -29.99 -0.31 31.72
CA ASP A 282 -29.47 -1.54 32.34
C ASP A 282 -28.11 -1.39 33.05
N ILE A 283 -27.29 -0.39 32.67
CA ILE A 283 -25.95 -0.16 33.27
C ILE A 283 -26.03 0.83 34.44
N LEU A 284 -27.03 1.72 34.43
CA LEU A 284 -27.29 2.66 35.53
C LEU A 284 -27.76 1.95 36.81
N GLU A 285 -28.37 0.78 36.67
CA GLU A 285 -28.78 -0.06 37.81
C GLU A 285 -27.65 -0.96 38.36
N MET A 286 -26.53 -1.10 37.65
CA MET A 286 -25.39 -1.88 38.16
C MET A 286 -24.66 -1.10 39.25
N GLY A 287 -24.58 -1.68 40.45
CA GLY A 287 -23.74 -1.15 41.52
C GLY A 287 -22.25 -1.18 41.14
N ASP A 288 -21.44 -0.28 41.73
CA ASP A 288 -20.01 -0.10 41.42
C ASP A 288 -19.21 -1.43 41.41
N THR A 289 -19.53 -2.37 42.30
CA THR A 289 -18.88 -3.68 42.38
C THR A 289 -19.24 -4.61 41.21
N GLN A 290 -20.48 -4.54 40.71
CA GLN A 290 -20.95 -5.29 39.55
C GLN A 290 -20.37 -4.71 38.26
N LEU A 291 -20.33 -3.38 38.15
CA LEU A 291 -19.70 -2.68 37.04
C LEU A 291 -18.19 -2.99 36.94
N MET A 292 -17.49 -2.95 38.07
CA MET A 292 -16.07 -3.30 38.12
C MET A 292 -15.83 -4.78 37.80
N SER A 293 -16.72 -5.68 38.23
CA SER A 293 -16.65 -7.11 37.89
C SER A 293 -16.91 -7.35 36.40
N HIS A 294 -17.85 -6.62 35.80
CA HIS A 294 -18.17 -6.68 34.38
C HIS A 294 -17.01 -6.14 33.51
N LEU A 295 -16.38 -5.04 33.94
CA LEU A 295 -15.16 -4.51 33.32
C LEU A 295 -14.01 -5.52 33.42
N LEU A 296 -13.82 -6.15 34.58
CA LEU A 296 -12.83 -7.19 34.77
C LEU A 296 -13.10 -8.41 33.89
N ASP A 297 -14.36 -8.83 33.70
CA ASP A 297 -14.72 -9.94 32.82
C ASP A 297 -14.43 -9.62 31.34
N ILE A 298 -14.80 -8.42 30.88
CA ILE A 298 -14.47 -7.93 29.52
C ILE A 298 -12.95 -7.92 29.31
N LEU A 299 -12.19 -7.41 30.28
CA LEU A 299 -10.72 -7.34 30.21
C LEU A 299 -10.06 -8.72 30.34
N SER A 300 -10.74 -9.70 30.92
CA SER A 300 -10.24 -11.07 31.11
C SER A 300 -10.53 -11.99 29.93
N ARG A 301 -11.61 -11.75 29.16
CA ARG A 301 -11.96 -12.48 27.92
C ARG A 301 -10.85 -12.59 26.87
N PRO A 302 -10.00 -11.59 26.58
CA PRO A 302 -8.96 -11.73 25.57
C PRO A 302 -7.93 -12.82 25.89
N LYS A 303 -7.69 -13.14 27.18
CA LYS A 303 -6.76 -14.23 27.58
C LYS A 303 -7.33 -15.63 27.31
N LEU A 304 -8.64 -15.82 27.45
CA LEU A 304 -9.33 -17.09 27.16
C LEU A 304 -9.54 -17.34 25.66
N LEU A 305 -9.67 -16.28 24.85
CA LEU A 305 -9.92 -16.37 23.41
C LEU A 305 -8.66 -16.52 22.54
N MET A 306 -7.47 -16.30 23.13
CA MET A 306 -6.17 -16.52 22.48
C MET A 306 -5.87 -18.01 22.25
N SER A 307 -6.45 -18.92 23.03
CA SER A 307 -6.25 -20.37 22.92
C SER A 307 -7.19 -21.05 21.90
N ALA A 308 -8.30 -20.42 21.49
CA ALA A 308 -9.38 -21.08 20.76
C ALA A 308 -9.31 -20.99 19.22
N THR A 309 -8.50 -20.12 18.63
CA THR A 309 -8.46 -19.98 17.16
C THR A 309 -7.40 -20.87 16.50
N LYS A 310 -7.67 -22.19 16.45
CA LYS A 310 -7.10 -23.05 15.40
C LYS A 310 -7.82 -22.77 14.09
N VAL A 311 -7.32 -21.80 13.32
CA VAL A 311 -7.77 -21.58 11.94
C VAL A 311 -7.34 -22.78 11.10
N THR A 312 -8.29 -23.63 10.70
CA THR A 312 -8.05 -24.73 9.76
C THR A 312 -7.63 -24.16 8.41
N SER A 313 -6.47 -24.59 7.92
CA SER A 313 -5.93 -24.16 6.63
C SER A 313 -6.85 -24.65 5.51
N THR A 314 -7.57 -23.75 4.85
CA THR A 314 -8.49 -24.07 3.74
C THR A 314 -7.81 -24.24 2.38
N LYS A 315 -6.50 -24.49 2.36
CA LYS A 315 -5.82 -25.00 1.15
C LYS A 315 -4.87 -26.10 1.58
N SER A 316 -5.34 -27.34 1.48
CA SER A 316 -4.47 -28.48 1.31
C SER A 316 -3.60 -28.18 0.09
N VAL A 317 -2.31 -28.02 0.31
CA VAL A 317 -1.30 -28.14 -0.74
C VAL A 317 -1.62 -29.44 -1.47
N LEU A 318 -1.80 -29.38 -2.79
CA LEU A 318 -1.98 -30.56 -3.63
C LEU A 318 -0.89 -31.57 -3.22
N ARG A 319 -1.30 -32.73 -2.71
CA ARG A 319 -0.36 -33.78 -2.33
C ARG A 319 0.49 -34.11 -3.56
N ALA A 320 1.81 -34.19 -3.37
CA ALA A 320 2.78 -34.48 -4.42
C ALA A 320 2.46 -35.78 -5.18
N ASP A 321 1.68 -36.66 -4.55
CA ASP A 321 1.09 -37.90 -5.05
C ASP A 321 0.30 -37.70 -6.37
N HIS A 322 -0.16 -36.48 -6.70
CA HIS A 322 -0.91 -36.18 -7.92
C HIS A 322 -0.08 -35.56 -9.05
N ILE A 323 1.21 -35.25 -8.81
CA ILE A 323 2.09 -34.61 -9.82
C ILE A 323 3.16 -35.61 -10.30
N TYR A 324 3.52 -36.59 -9.49
CA TYR A 324 4.54 -37.58 -9.84
C TYR A 324 3.92 -38.97 -9.95
N LYS A 325 3.94 -39.54 -11.16
CA LYS A 325 3.67 -40.97 -11.35
C LYS A 325 4.79 -41.76 -10.68
N ILE A 326 4.40 -42.78 -9.91
CA ILE A 326 5.28 -43.75 -9.27
C ILE A 326 6.29 -44.28 -10.30
N GLY A 327 7.58 -44.04 -10.05
CA GLY A 327 8.67 -44.60 -10.84
C GLY A 327 9.91 -43.72 -10.99
N ASP A 328 9.85 -42.42 -10.67
CA ASP A 328 10.98 -41.52 -10.91
C ASP A 328 11.57 -40.98 -9.60
N LEU A 329 12.83 -41.37 -9.37
CA LEU A 329 13.78 -40.87 -8.38
C LEU A 329 13.60 -41.41 -6.94
N GLU A 330 14.50 -42.33 -6.57
CA GLU A 330 14.73 -42.95 -5.25
C GLU A 330 15.06 -41.97 -4.09
N PHE A 331 14.58 -40.73 -4.13
CA PHE A 331 14.68 -39.81 -3.00
C PHE A 331 13.44 -39.94 -2.13
N GLU A 332 13.53 -40.73 -1.05
CA GLU A 332 12.59 -40.61 0.05
C GLU A 332 12.59 -39.15 0.55
N PRO A 333 11.45 -38.43 0.49
CA PRO A 333 11.40 -37.06 0.98
C PRO A 333 11.60 -37.09 2.49
N LYS A 334 12.75 -36.59 2.96
CA LYS A 334 12.96 -36.33 4.39
C LYS A 334 11.85 -35.40 4.86
N HIS A 335 10.94 -35.92 5.68
CA HIS A 335 9.92 -35.13 6.36
C HIS A 335 10.62 -34.09 7.23
N ILE A 336 10.70 -32.85 6.75
CA ILE A 336 11.23 -31.74 7.54
C ILE A 336 10.17 -31.43 8.60
N ASN A 337 10.42 -31.90 9.82
CA ASN A 337 9.62 -31.52 10.99
C ASN A 337 10.00 -30.08 11.37
N ILE A 338 9.29 -29.11 10.80
CA ILE A 338 9.54 -27.69 11.04
C ILE A 338 8.90 -27.32 12.37
N ASP A 339 9.73 -27.23 13.42
CA ASP A 339 9.34 -26.65 14.70
C ASP A 339 9.11 -25.13 14.53
N PRO A 340 7.86 -24.64 14.66
CA PRO A 340 7.52 -23.25 14.41
C PRO A 340 8.20 -22.26 15.36
N GLN A 341 8.79 -22.73 16.47
CA GLN A 341 9.47 -21.85 17.44
C GLN A 341 10.92 -21.52 17.05
N LYS A 342 11.58 -22.31 16.20
CA LYS A 342 12.97 -22.04 15.76
C LYS A 342 13.07 -20.97 14.65
N LEU A 343 12.02 -20.78 13.84
CA LEU A 343 12.03 -19.82 12.73
C LEU A 343 12.04 -18.33 13.15
N ILE A 344 11.78 -18.03 14.42
CA ILE A 344 11.66 -16.64 14.90
C ILE A 344 13.01 -16.11 15.43
N LYS A 345 14.00 -16.97 15.67
CA LYS A 345 15.30 -16.57 16.27
C LYS A 345 16.48 -16.45 15.31
N GLU A 346 16.37 -16.96 14.08
CA GLU A 346 17.42 -16.78 13.08
C GLU A 346 17.11 -15.56 12.21
N LYS A 347 17.53 -14.40 12.72
CA LYS A 347 17.64 -13.16 11.94
C LYS A 347 18.88 -13.26 11.05
N GLU A 348 18.95 -14.26 10.18
CA GLU A 348 19.89 -14.21 9.08
C GLU A 348 19.40 -13.17 8.07
N PRO A 349 20.26 -12.25 7.60
CA PRO A 349 19.88 -11.25 6.62
C PRO A 349 19.41 -11.96 5.36
N SER A 350 18.12 -11.74 5.04
CA SER A 350 17.43 -12.10 3.80
C SER A 350 18.36 -12.60 2.69
N GLU A 351 18.27 -13.90 2.38
CA GLU A 351 19.00 -14.61 1.32
C GLU A 351 18.72 -14.08 -0.12
N LEU A 352 18.04 -12.93 -0.25
CA LEU A 352 17.76 -12.21 -1.49
C LEU A 352 18.94 -11.40 -2.04
N SER A 353 20.14 -11.57 -1.49
CA SER A 353 21.34 -11.06 -2.15
C SER A 353 21.62 -11.91 -3.39
N THR A 354 21.14 -11.45 -4.54
CA THR A 354 21.49 -11.92 -5.89
C THR A 354 23.00 -12.13 -6.10
N LEU A 355 23.84 -11.52 -5.26
CA LEU A 355 25.29 -11.71 -5.24
C LEU A 355 25.73 -13.06 -4.66
N LYS A 356 25.02 -13.62 -3.66
CA LYS A 356 25.39 -14.92 -3.05
C LYS A 356 24.99 -16.08 -3.97
N THR A 357 23.89 -15.95 -4.71
CA THR A 357 23.51 -16.90 -5.76
C THR A 357 24.44 -16.85 -6.97
N LEU A 358 25.00 -15.68 -7.31
CA LEU A 358 26.05 -15.53 -8.32
C LEU A 358 27.39 -16.17 -7.89
N LYS A 359 27.76 -16.05 -6.60
CA LYS A 359 28.96 -16.70 -6.05
C LYS A 359 28.86 -18.23 -6.10
N ASN A 360 27.69 -18.78 -5.78
CA ASN A 360 27.42 -20.23 -5.86
C ASN A 360 27.37 -20.78 -7.30
N LEU A 361 27.46 -19.93 -8.34
CA LEU A 361 27.58 -20.32 -9.74
C LEU A 361 29.03 -20.41 -10.23
N GLY A 362 30.03 -20.31 -9.33
CA GLY A 362 31.45 -20.46 -9.67
C GLY A 362 32.06 -19.23 -10.35
N ILE A 363 31.43 -18.07 -10.22
CA ILE A 363 31.93 -16.80 -10.76
C ILE A 363 32.67 -16.06 -9.64
N ASP A 364 33.93 -16.43 -9.39
CA ASP A 364 34.81 -15.69 -8.48
C ASP A 364 35.32 -14.42 -9.17
N LEU A 365 34.53 -13.34 -9.10
CA LEU A 365 34.87 -12.02 -9.65
C LEU A 365 35.35 -11.00 -8.59
N PHE A 366 35.57 -11.44 -7.35
CA PHE A 366 35.80 -10.53 -6.21
C PHE A 366 37.23 -10.52 -5.65
N ALA A 367 38.21 -11.18 -6.29
CA ALA A 367 39.56 -11.25 -5.73
C ALA A 367 40.42 -9.98 -5.98
N GLU A 368 40.03 -9.06 -6.86
CA GLU A 368 40.98 -8.05 -7.38
C GLU A 368 40.52 -6.56 -7.33
N SER A 369 39.50 -6.17 -6.53
CA SER A 369 39.02 -4.78 -6.64
C SER A 369 38.62 -4.04 -5.35
N ASP A 370 39.16 -4.44 -4.19
CA ASP A 370 38.86 -3.75 -2.93
C ASP A 370 39.65 -2.44 -2.70
N ASP A 371 40.71 -2.16 -3.49
CA ASP A 371 41.61 -1.03 -3.19
C ASP A 371 41.15 0.35 -3.71
N TYR A 372 40.20 0.43 -4.64
CA TYR A 372 39.86 1.72 -5.30
C TYR A 372 38.58 2.41 -4.80
N VAL A 373 37.74 1.75 -3.99
CA VAL A 373 36.43 2.31 -3.58
C VAL A 373 36.47 2.96 -2.19
N VAL A 374 37.49 2.66 -1.37
CA VAL A 374 37.59 3.20 0.00
C VAL A 374 38.11 4.65 0.01
N ALA A 375 38.98 5.03 -0.95
CA ALA A 375 39.58 6.37 -1.00
C ALA A 375 38.54 7.47 -1.28
N ASP A 376 37.63 7.24 -2.23
CA ASP A 376 36.60 8.22 -2.65
C ASP A 376 35.50 8.44 -1.60
N GLN A 377 35.29 7.47 -0.69
CA GLN A 377 34.30 7.58 0.38
C GLN A 377 34.81 8.35 1.61
N MET A 378 36.13 8.33 1.87
CA MET A 378 36.74 9.10 2.95
C MET A 378 36.84 10.59 2.63
N GLU A 379 37.16 10.95 1.39
CA GLU A 379 37.32 12.36 1.01
C GLU A 379 35.98 13.14 1.04
N TYR A 380 34.86 12.48 0.70
CA TYR A 380 33.54 13.13 0.72
C TYR A 380 32.94 13.24 2.13
N ALA A 381 33.23 12.29 3.04
CA ALA A 381 32.76 12.36 4.42
C ALA A 381 33.44 13.49 5.21
N THR A 382 34.69 13.82 4.85
CA THR A 382 35.48 14.88 5.50
C THR A 382 35.01 16.28 5.07
N LYS A 383 34.66 16.48 3.79
CA LYS A 383 34.11 17.77 3.32
C LYS A 383 32.72 18.12 3.87
N VAL A 384 31.84 17.13 4.02
CA VAL A 384 30.47 17.36 4.53
C VAL A 384 30.46 17.67 6.04
N THR A 385 31.51 17.30 6.78
CA THR A 385 31.64 17.64 8.21
C THR A 385 32.23 19.04 8.40
N GLU A 386 33.16 19.46 7.55
CA GLU A 386 33.71 20.83 7.58
C GLU A 386 32.66 21.90 7.21
N ASP A 387 31.82 21.65 6.20
CA ASP A 387 30.76 22.60 5.79
C ASP A 387 29.65 22.77 6.86
N PHE A 388 29.44 21.78 7.73
CA PHE A 388 28.41 21.82 8.78
C PHE A 388 28.88 22.50 10.07
N GLU A 389 30.18 22.47 10.37
CA GLU A 389 30.75 23.17 11.54
C GLU A 389 30.90 24.68 11.29
N GLU A 390 31.09 25.09 10.03
CA GLU A 390 31.21 26.51 9.67
C GLU A 390 29.86 27.26 9.75
N GLU A 391 28.73 26.62 9.42
CA GLU A 391 27.38 27.22 9.56
C GLU A 391 26.89 27.27 11.02
N ALA A 392 27.25 26.28 11.86
CA ALA A 392 26.84 26.26 13.26
C ALA A 392 27.54 27.33 14.13
N SER A 393 28.72 27.81 13.71
CA SER A 393 29.50 28.80 14.47
C SER A 393 29.06 30.26 14.26
N ASN A 394 28.30 30.55 13.18
CA ASN A 394 27.92 31.91 12.81
C ASN A 394 26.57 32.40 13.36
N GLU A 395 25.76 31.54 13.99
CA GLU A 395 24.45 31.95 14.58
C GLU A 395 24.43 32.04 16.12
N SER A 396 25.55 31.76 16.80
CA SER A 396 25.66 31.77 18.27
C SER A 396 26.13 33.12 18.85
N THR A 397 25.46 34.22 18.51
CA THR A 397 25.59 35.49 19.26
C THR A 397 24.23 36.14 19.51
N THR A 398 23.37 35.49 20.29
CA THR A 398 22.33 36.20 21.04
C THR A 398 22.21 35.65 22.47
N SER A 399 22.85 36.40 23.37
CA SER A 399 22.60 36.55 24.81
C SER A 399 21.52 35.66 25.43
N THR A 400 21.94 34.58 26.08
CA THR A 400 21.12 33.80 27.01
C THR A 400 21.10 34.50 28.36
N GLN A 401 19.99 35.15 28.69
CA GLN A 401 19.71 35.62 30.05
C GLN A 401 18.93 34.51 30.77
N SER A 402 19.57 33.89 31.75
CA SER A 402 19.02 32.84 32.61
C SER A 402 17.77 33.32 33.33
N PHE A 403 16.65 32.59 33.18
CA PHE A 403 15.46 32.80 33.99
C PHE A 403 15.31 31.62 34.96
N GLU A 404 15.24 31.95 36.24
CA GLU A 404 15.05 31.04 37.37
C GLU A 404 13.69 30.34 37.30
N GLU A 405 13.70 29.06 37.70
CA GLU A 405 12.50 28.24 37.94
C GLU A 405 11.60 28.91 38.98
N ILE A 406 10.31 29.09 38.64
CA ILE A 406 9.24 29.39 39.60
C ILE A 406 8.30 28.17 39.63
N PRO A 407 7.83 27.73 40.81
CA PRO A 407 7.18 26.44 40.98
C PRO A 407 5.74 26.44 40.45
N GLU A 408 5.33 25.30 39.91
CA GLU A 408 3.93 24.97 39.64
C GLU A 408 3.09 25.07 40.92
N MET A 409 2.12 25.98 40.92
CA MET A 409 1.02 25.95 41.88
C MET A 409 -0.32 26.05 41.15
N GLU A 410 -1.19 25.14 41.54
CA GLU A 410 -2.50 24.82 40.99
C GLU A 410 -3.41 26.04 40.80
N LEU A 411 -4.12 26.08 39.67
CA LEU A 411 -5.37 26.84 39.54
C LEU A 411 -6.45 25.93 38.95
N LYS A 412 -7.08 25.21 39.88
CA LYS A 412 -8.39 24.58 39.74
C LYS A 412 -9.41 25.63 40.17
N LEU A 413 -10.31 26.05 39.28
CA LEU A 413 -11.72 26.40 39.56
C LEU A 413 -12.35 27.20 38.40
N MET A 414 -13.65 26.92 38.22
CA MET A 414 -14.66 27.69 37.47
C MET A 414 -14.89 27.31 36.00
N SER A 415 -15.62 26.21 35.80
CA SER A 415 -16.63 26.13 34.74
C SER A 415 -17.91 25.51 35.30
N GLU A 416 -18.72 26.33 35.94
CA GLU A 416 -20.13 26.06 36.24
C GLU A 416 -20.99 27.11 35.51
N ASN A 417 -22.10 26.62 34.97
CA ASN A 417 -23.30 27.32 34.50
C ASN A 417 -23.37 27.72 33.02
N GLY A 418 -24.41 27.18 32.37
CA GLY A 418 -24.89 27.65 31.07
C GLY A 418 -25.73 26.65 30.28
N SER A 419 -26.64 25.93 30.91
CA SER A 419 -27.68 25.16 30.21
C SER A 419 -28.66 26.11 29.52
N MET A 420 -28.84 25.97 28.20
CA MET A 420 -29.93 26.61 27.48
C MET A 420 -30.64 25.56 26.62
N SER A 421 -31.91 25.33 26.95
CA SER A 421 -32.84 24.40 26.34
C SER A 421 -33.17 24.82 24.90
N PRO A 422 -33.41 23.89 23.95
CA PRO A 422 -34.07 24.22 22.70
C PRO A 422 -35.58 24.03 22.86
N GLU A 423 -36.33 25.11 22.67
CA GLU A 423 -37.78 25.09 22.45
C GLU A 423 -38.10 24.73 20.99
N ASP A 424 -39.24 24.07 20.87
CA ASP A 424 -40.00 23.63 19.71
C ASP A 424 -39.91 24.48 18.43
N GLU A 425 -39.58 23.83 17.30
CA GLU A 425 -40.04 24.25 15.98
C GLU A 425 -40.82 23.10 15.32
N THR A 426 -42.13 23.28 15.31
CA THR A 426 -43.11 22.51 14.53
C THR A 426 -42.89 22.73 13.04
N PHE A 427 -42.60 21.66 12.30
CA PHE A 427 -42.67 21.65 10.83
C PHE A 427 -44.12 21.39 10.39
N GLU A 428 -44.69 22.34 9.64
CA GLU A 428 -45.91 22.14 8.85
C GLU A 428 -45.56 21.40 7.55
N ASP A 429 -46.20 20.25 7.33
CA ASP A 429 -46.20 19.54 6.05
C ASP A 429 -47.09 20.27 5.04
N VAL A 430 -46.49 20.77 3.96
CA VAL A 430 -47.20 21.21 2.76
C VAL A 430 -47.13 20.09 1.72
N GLU A 431 -48.22 19.34 1.60
CA GLU A 431 -48.52 18.52 0.43
C GLU A 431 -48.88 19.43 -0.75
N THR A 432 -48.09 19.39 -1.82
CA THR A 432 -48.55 19.79 -3.15
C THR A 432 -48.42 18.61 -4.11
N GLY A 433 -49.54 18.35 -4.79
CA GLY A 433 -49.79 17.17 -5.59
C GLY A 433 -49.01 17.10 -6.90
N GLY A 434 -48.87 15.88 -7.39
CA GLY A 434 -48.44 15.57 -8.75
C GLY A 434 -49.62 15.10 -9.59
N GLU A 435 -49.74 15.72 -10.77
CA GLU A 435 -50.39 15.16 -11.96
C GLU A 435 -49.56 14.02 -12.58
#